data_AF-A0A2S6TZE0-F1
#
_entry.id   AF-A0A2S6TZE0-F1
#
_cell.length_a   1.000
_cell.length_b   1.000
_cell.length_c   1.000
_cell.angle_alpha   90.00
_cell.angle_beta   90.00
_cell.angle_gamma   90.00
#
_symmetry.space_group_name_H-M   'P 1'
#
loop_
_entity.id
_entity.type
_entity.pdbx_description
1 polymer ?
#
loop_
_entity_poly.entity_id
_entity_poly.type
_entity_poly.pdbx_seq_one_letter_code
_entity_poly.pdbx_strand_id
1 'polypeptide(L)'
;MPGKYSEPNGTILLVWEGQGIAGGVALRPLENKICEMKRLFVREQWRGNGLGEKLVKEIIRFAVTAGYLKMRLDTETRLEKAIELYQRFKFVTIEKYNDNPLENIIYMERDLKI
;
A
#
# COMPACT_ATOMS: atom_id res chain seq x y z
N MET A 1 -15.37 -4.79 -8.85
CA MET A 1 -14.76 -6.14 -8.81
C MET A 1 -15.30 -6.90 -7.61
N PRO A 2 -15.62 -8.19 -7.67
CA PRO A 2 -15.96 -8.98 -6.49
C PRO A 2 -14.71 -9.39 -5.69
N GLY A 3 -14.82 -9.53 -4.36
CA GLY A 3 -13.78 -10.08 -3.48
C GLY A 3 -13.15 -9.07 -2.50
N LYS A 4 -12.03 -9.45 -1.87
CA LYS A 4 -11.38 -8.71 -0.76
C LYS A 4 -10.90 -7.29 -1.10
N TYR A 5 -10.95 -6.88 -2.37
CA TYR A 5 -10.53 -5.56 -2.85
C TYR A 5 -11.69 -4.76 -3.44
N SER A 6 -12.92 -5.17 -3.14
CA SER A 6 -14.14 -4.55 -3.65
C SER A 6 -14.54 -3.32 -2.82
N GLU A 7 -15.01 -2.29 -3.50
CA GLU A 7 -15.65 -1.14 -2.85
C GLU A 7 -16.90 -1.60 -2.06
N PRO A 8 -17.25 -0.91 -0.96
CA PRO A 8 -16.63 0.32 -0.46
C PRO A 8 -15.37 0.10 0.41
N ASN A 9 -15.08 -1.15 0.79
CA ASN A 9 -14.07 -1.43 1.82
C ASN A 9 -12.66 -1.72 1.26
N GLY A 10 -12.55 -2.01 -0.04
CA GLY A 10 -11.28 -2.22 -0.72
C GLY A 10 -11.24 -1.49 -2.05
N THR A 11 -10.06 -1.36 -2.62
CA THR A 11 -9.90 -0.81 -3.97
C THR A 11 -8.61 -1.30 -4.62
N ILE A 12 -8.54 -1.16 -5.95
CA ILE A 12 -7.33 -1.33 -6.73
C ILE A 12 -7.16 -0.07 -7.57
N LEU A 13 -6.05 0.63 -7.37
CA LEU A 13 -5.67 1.78 -8.16
C LEU A 13 -4.62 1.35 -9.18
N LEU A 14 -4.82 1.75 -10.43
CA LEU A 14 -3.88 1.56 -11.53
C LEU A 14 -3.40 2.93 -12.01
N VAL A 15 -2.13 3.01 -12.36
CA VAL A 15 -1.57 4.17 -13.06
C VAL A 15 -1.24 3.78 -14.49
N TRP A 16 -1.69 4.61 -15.43
CA TRP A 16 -1.47 4.45 -16.86
C TRP A 16 -0.43 5.47 -17.33
N GLU A 17 0.48 5.02 -18.19
CA GLU A 17 1.41 5.88 -18.93
C GLU A 17 1.30 5.53 -20.42
N GLY A 18 0.92 6.51 -21.24
CA GLY A 18 0.55 6.28 -22.63
C GLY A 18 -0.56 5.24 -22.77
N GLN A 19 -0.29 4.17 -23.52
CA GLN A 19 -1.25 3.09 -23.78
C GLN A 19 -1.14 1.91 -22.79
N GLY A 20 -0.25 1.98 -21.79
CA GLY A 20 0.05 0.85 -20.91
C GLY A 20 -0.15 1.15 -19.42
N ILE A 21 -0.47 0.10 -18.65
CA ILE A 21 -0.45 0.15 -17.19
C ILE A 21 1.00 0.25 -16.72
N ALA A 22 1.37 1.36 -16.10
CA ALA A 22 2.69 1.61 -15.56
C ALA A 22 2.88 1.05 -14.13
N GLY A 23 1.79 0.88 -13.38
CA GLY A 23 1.85 0.38 -12.01
C GLY A 23 0.49 0.25 -11.36
N GLY A 24 0.47 -0.13 -10.10
CA GLY A 24 -0.74 -0.20 -9.31
C GLY A 24 -0.50 -0.42 -7.84
N VAL A 25 -1.57 -0.30 -7.06
CA VAL A 25 -1.62 -0.58 -5.63
C VAL A 25 -3.02 -1.05 -5.26
N ALA A 26 -3.11 -1.92 -4.28
CA ALA A 26 -4.37 -2.45 -3.78
C ALA A 26 -4.53 -2.14 -2.29
N LEU A 27 -5.79 -2.02 -1.86
CA LEU A 27 -6.17 -1.94 -0.47
C LEU A 27 -7.24 -2.99 -0.17
N ARG A 28 -7.08 -3.68 0.95
CA ARG A 28 -8.11 -4.57 1.50
C ARG A 28 -8.44 -4.23 2.96
N PRO A 29 -9.67 -4.49 3.43
CA PRO A 29 -10.00 -4.40 4.84
C PRO A 29 -9.19 -5.43 5.66
N LEU A 30 -8.77 -5.01 6.85
CA LEU A 30 -8.52 -5.87 7.99
C LEU A 30 -9.66 -5.66 9.01
N GLU A 31 -9.42 -5.95 10.29
CA GLU A 31 -10.35 -5.73 11.40
C GLU A 31 -10.22 -4.33 12.02
N ASN A 32 -11.17 -3.93 12.88
CA ASN A 32 -11.06 -2.76 13.76
C ASN A 32 -10.70 -1.43 13.05
N LYS A 33 -11.27 -1.18 11.86
CA LYS A 33 -10.96 -0.01 11.03
C LYS A 33 -9.48 0.10 10.65
N ILE A 34 -8.81 -1.04 10.52
CA ILE A 34 -7.48 -1.15 9.94
C ILE A 34 -7.63 -1.66 8.50
N CYS A 35 -6.91 -1.06 7.56
CA CYS A 35 -6.76 -1.59 6.21
C CYS A 35 -5.33 -2.06 5.95
N GLU A 36 -5.13 -2.84 4.91
CA GLU A 36 -3.81 -3.25 4.45
C GLU A 36 -3.56 -2.76 3.02
N MET A 37 -2.45 -2.05 2.82
CA MET A 37 -1.92 -1.75 1.49
C MET A 37 -1.10 -2.93 0.98
N LYS A 38 -1.40 -3.36 -0.24
CA LYS A 38 -0.83 -4.56 -0.87
C LYS A 38 -0.51 -4.28 -2.33
N ARG A 39 0.38 -5.11 -2.90
CA ARG A 39 0.62 -5.15 -4.35
C ARG A 39 1.00 -3.79 -4.95
N LEU A 40 1.75 -2.97 -4.21
CA LEU A 40 2.35 -1.76 -4.78
C LEU A 40 3.46 -2.18 -5.74
N PHE A 41 3.35 -1.76 -7.00
CA PHE A 41 4.43 -1.94 -7.98
C PHE A 41 4.43 -0.82 -9.02
N VAL A 42 5.61 -0.55 -9.56
CA VAL A 42 5.81 0.25 -10.76
C VAL A 42 6.72 -0.56 -11.69
N ARG A 43 6.29 -0.70 -12.95
CA ARG A 43 7.06 -1.38 -14.00
C ARG A 43 8.39 -0.67 -14.20
N GLU A 44 9.43 -1.44 -14.49
CA GLU A 44 10.82 -0.98 -14.48
C GLU A 44 11.05 0.25 -15.36
N GLN A 45 10.48 0.26 -16.57
CA GLN A 45 10.62 1.38 -17.52
C GLN A 45 10.04 2.72 -17.03
N TRP A 46 9.21 2.71 -15.98
CA TRP A 46 8.53 3.90 -15.43
C TRP A 46 8.99 4.26 -14.01
N ARG A 47 9.99 3.56 -13.48
CA ARG A 47 10.55 3.86 -12.15
C ARG A 47 11.34 5.17 -12.18
N GLY A 48 11.46 5.82 -11.02
CA GLY A 48 12.16 7.10 -10.89
C GLY A 48 11.30 8.33 -11.19
N ASN A 49 10.11 8.17 -11.77
CA ASN A 49 9.21 9.27 -12.16
C ASN A 49 8.15 9.62 -11.09
N GLY A 50 8.35 9.24 -9.82
CA GLY A 50 7.41 9.55 -8.73
C GLY A 50 6.09 8.77 -8.72
N LEU A 51 5.88 7.80 -9.63
CA LEU A 51 4.61 7.06 -9.73
C LEU A 51 4.27 6.26 -8.47
N GLY A 52 5.27 5.66 -7.81
CA GLY A 52 5.06 4.92 -6.56
C GLY A 52 4.55 5.83 -5.44
N GLU A 53 5.10 7.04 -5.35
CA GLU A 53 4.66 8.06 -4.39
C GLU A 53 3.22 8.51 -4.68
N LYS A 54 2.88 8.72 -5.95
CA LYS A 54 1.51 9.05 -6.36
C LYS A 54 0.52 7.94 -5.97
N LEU A 55 0.85 6.68 -6.22
CA LEU A 55 0.02 5.54 -5.86
C LEU A 55 -0.19 5.44 -4.34
N VAL A 56 0.87 5.58 -3.54
CA VAL A 56 0.79 5.55 -2.06
C VAL A 56 -0.06 6.72 -1.54
N LYS A 57 0.10 7.92 -2.10
CA LYS A 57 -0.70 9.08 -1.71
C LYS A 57 -2.19 8.87 -1.98
N GLU A 58 -2.55 8.37 -3.16
CA GLU A 58 -3.96 8.17 -3.53
C GLU A 58 -4.61 7.03 -2.75
N ILE A 59 -3.88 5.93 -2.48
CA ILE A 59 -4.46 4.82 -1.70
C ILE A 59 -4.68 5.19 -0.24
N ILE A 60 -3.80 6.02 0.35
CA ILE A 60 -4.00 6.61 1.68
C ILE A 60 -5.23 7.51 1.70
N ARG A 61 -5.39 8.37 0.68
CA ARG A 61 -6.57 9.25 0.55
C ARG A 61 -7.86 8.44 0.48
N PHE A 62 -7.88 7.38 -0.32
CA PHE A 62 -9.01 6.45 -0.36
C PHE A 62 -9.30 5.86 1.02
N ALA A 63 -8.27 5.37 1.73
CA ALA A 63 -8.42 4.75 3.05
C ALA A 63 -9.04 5.72 4.08
N VAL A 64 -8.56 6.96 4.11
CA VAL A 64 -9.12 8.02 4.98
C VAL A 64 -10.59 8.27 4.63
N THR A 65 -10.92 8.41 3.35
CA THR A 65 -12.29 8.66 2.87
C THR A 65 -13.22 7.48 3.20
N ALA A 66 -12.71 6.25 3.14
CA ALA A 66 -13.43 5.03 3.52
C ALA A 66 -13.57 4.84 5.05
N GLY A 67 -13.01 5.74 5.87
CA GLY A 67 -13.14 5.73 7.33
C GLY A 67 -12.20 4.75 8.04
N TYR A 68 -11.08 4.37 7.43
CA TYR A 68 -10.03 3.62 8.12
C TYR A 68 -9.24 4.54 9.05
N LEU A 69 -8.82 3.98 10.20
CA LEU A 69 -8.04 4.68 11.22
C LEU A 69 -6.55 4.39 11.11
N LYS A 70 -6.19 3.22 10.57
CA LYS A 70 -4.81 2.76 10.42
C LYS A 70 -4.63 2.01 9.11
N MET A 71 -3.44 2.13 8.52
CA MET A 71 -3.01 1.35 7.38
C MET A 71 -1.79 0.54 7.73
N ARG A 72 -1.82 -0.77 7.43
CA ARG A 72 -0.69 -1.68 7.58
C ARG A 72 -0.15 -2.12 6.22
N LEU A 73 1.10 -2.54 6.22
CA LEU A 73 1.73 -3.23 5.09
C LEU A 73 2.80 -4.17 5.60
N ASP A 74 3.13 -5.15 4.77
CA ASP A 74 4.30 -6.01 4.92
C ASP A 74 5.15 -5.91 3.65
N THR A 75 6.49 -5.91 3.80
CA THR A 75 7.43 -5.83 2.68
C THR A 75 8.70 -6.61 2.97
N GLU A 76 9.31 -7.18 1.93
CA GLU A 76 10.62 -7.83 2.04
C GLU A 76 11.71 -6.81 2.40
N THR A 77 12.63 -7.18 3.30
CA THR A 77 13.73 -6.33 3.78
C THR A 77 14.64 -5.84 2.65
N ARG A 78 14.84 -6.66 1.60
CA ARG A 78 15.65 -6.31 0.43
C ARG A 78 15.05 -5.19 -0.44
N LEU A 79 13.78 -4.82 -0.24
CA LEU A 79 13.10 -3.77 -1.01
C LEU A 79 13.33 -2.39 -0.38
N GLU A 80 14.60 -2.02 -0.16
CA GLU A 80 15.02 -0.80 0.55
C GLU A 80 14.32 0.46 0.05
N LYS A 81 14.21 0.65 -1.27
CA LYS A 81 13.50 1.79 -1.87
C LYS A 81 12.01 1.86 -1.53
N ALA A 82 11.36 0.71 -1.35
CA ALA A 82 9.97 0.66 -0.92
C ALA A 82 9.85 1.02 0.57
N ILE A 83 10.77 0.51 1.39
CA ILE A 83 10.87 0.82 2.83
C ILE A 83 11.05 2.32 3.04
N GLU A 84 12.02 2.94 2.35
CA GLU A 84 12.25 4.38 2.38
C GLU A 84 11.02 5.17 1.93
N LEU A 85 10.33 4.70 0.88
CA LEU A 85 9.07 5.30 0.42
C LEU A 85 8.02 5.29 1.54
N TYR A 86 7.81 4.14 2.18
CA TYR A 86 6.85 4.02 3.27
C TYR A 86 7.22 4.90 4.47
N GLN A 87 8.49 4.97 4.83
CA GLN A 87 8.98 5.87 5.90
C GLN A 87 8.71 7.35 5.60
N ARG A 88 8.87 7.80 4.35
CA ARG A 88 8.49 9.17 3.93
C ARG A 88 6.99 9.42 4.13
N PHE A 89 6.17 8.40 3.92
CA PHE A 89 4.75 8.39 4.24
C PHE A 89 4.45 8.05 5.71
N LYS A 90 5.39 8.25 6.64
CA LYS A 90 5.17 8.12 8.09
C LYS A 90 4.70 6.74 8.53
N PHE A 91 4.98 5.71 7.73
CA PHE A 91 4.87 4.35 8.22
C PHE A 91 6.03 4.07 9.19
N VAL A 92 5.70 3.45 10.32
CA VAL A 92 6.65 3.02 11.34
C VAL A 92 6.62 1.51 11.44
N THR A 93 7.75 0.89 11.77
CA THR A 93 7.84 -0.56 11.96
C THR A 93 6.99 -1.00 13.15
N ILE A 94 6.27 -2.11 13.01
CA ILE A 94 5.45 -2.74 14.04
C ILE A 94 5.76 -4.23 14.15
N GLU A 95 5.21 -4.88 15.18
CA GLU A 95 5.22 -6.33 15.28
C GLU A 95 4.43 -7.00 14.14
N LYS A 96 4.72 -8.29 13.91
CA LYS A 96 4.04 -9.13 12.92
C LYS A 96 2.52 -9.12 13.15
N TYR A 97 1.76 -8.86 12.08
CA TYR A 97 0.29 -8.84 12.15
C TYR A 97 -0.40 -9.83 11.20
N ASN A 98 0.35 -10.56 10.36
CA ASN A 98 -0.17 -11.58 9.46
C ASN A 98 0.81 -12.75 9.34
N ASP A 99 0.36 -13.89 8.81
CA ASP A 99 1.19 -15.09 8.63
C ASP A 99 1.92 -15.12 7.28
N ASN A 100 2.60 -14.03 6.91
CA ASN A 100 3.46 -14.05 5.73
C ASN A 100 4.54 -15.16 5.92
N PRO A 101 4.62 -16.15 5.01
CA PRO A 101 5.53 -17.29 5.16
C PRO A 101 7.00 -16.95 4.89
N LEU A 102 7.29 -15.74 4.40
CA LEU A 102 8.65 -15.29 4.14
C LEU A 102 9.33 -14.85 5.44
N GLU A 103 10.59 -15.24 5.62
CA GLU A 103 11.36 -14.96 6.84
C GLU A 103 11.83 -13.50 6.93
N ASN A 104 12.13 -12.89 5.77
CA ASN A 104 12.76 -11.57 5.67
C ASN A 104 11.72 -10.46 5.44
N ILE A 105 10.70 -10.40 6.29
CA ILE A 105 9.60 -9.44 6.19
C ILE A 105 9.66 -8.43 7.32
N ILE A 106 9.50 -7.16 6.97
CA ILE A 106 9.16 -6.12 7.93
C ILE A 106 7.69 -5.75 7.81
N TYR A 107 7.10 -5.42 8.94
CA TYR A 107 5.71 -4.98 9.05
C TYR A 107 5.71 -3.51 9.43
N MET A 108 4.86 -2.71 8.79
CA MET A 108 4.78 -1.29 9.05
C MET A 108 3.34 -0.82 9.18
N GLU A 109 3.11 0.20 9.99
CA GLU A 109 1.81 0.82 10.22
C GLU A 109 1.89 2.35 10.11
N ARG A 110 0.82 2.95 9.62
CA ARG A 110 0.61 4.39 9.63
C ARG A 110 -0.76 4.70 10.25
N ASP A 111 -0.80 5.66 11.17
CA ASP A 111 -2.05 6.30 11.60
C ASP A 111 -2.64 7.17 10.49
N LEU A 112 -3.93 7.00 10.24
CA LEU A 112 -4.69 7.74 9.22
C LEU A 112 -5.55 8.86 9.81
N LYS A 113 -5.58 8.99 11.14
CA LYS A 113 -6.26 10.11 11.81
C LYS A 113 -5.57 11.42 11.42
N ILE A 114 -6.38 12.38 10.96
CA ILE A 114 -6.00 13.78 10.78
C ILE A 114 -6.10 14.48 12.14
#